data_AF-A0A4S3PLQ8-F1
#
_entry.id   AF-A0A4S3PLQ8-F1
#
_cell.length_a   1.000
_cell.length_b   1.000
_cell.length_c   1.000
_cell.angle_alpha   90.00
_cell.angle_beta   90.00
_cell.angle_gamma   90.00
#
_symmetry.space_group_name_H-M   'P 1'
#
loop_
_entity.id
_entity.type
_entity.pdbx_description
1 polymer ?
#
loop_
_entity_poly.entity_id
_entity_poly.type
_entity_poly.pdbx_seq_one_letter_code
_entity_poly.pdbx_strand_id
1 'polypeptide(L)'
;MRRIFFDKHQHWEAFKRKHGAKIRPIVIKEVEKFRDCGDIKNGFKLFVCEGCHDVRKVPYRCKGRFCTTCSVGESEEWSRLLTEDVLQVNHRHVIFTIDEGL
;
A
#
# COMPACT_ATOMS: atom_id res chain seq x y z
N MET A 1 -6.75 -5.44 -9.77
CA MET A 1 -6.25 -4.25 -9.03
C MET A 1 -7.01 -3.03 -9.56
N ARG A 2 -7.89 -2.40 -8.76
CA ARG A 2 -8.63 -1.20 -9.21
C ARG A 2 -7.63 -0.03 -9.28
N ARG A 3 -7.28 0.40 -10.49
CA ARG A 3 -6.31 1.48 -10.73
C ARG A 3 -7.04 2.82 -10.68
N ILE A 4 -7.39 3.28 -9.47
CA ILE A 4 -8.24 4.47 -9.23
C ILE A 4 -7.74 5.71 -10.00
N PHE A 5 -6.42 5.87 -10.15
CA PHE A 5 -5.81 6.99 -10.89
C PHE A 5 -5.74 6.81 -12.40
N PHE A 6 -5.74 5.56 -12.88
CA PHE A 6 -5.48 5.20 -14.28
C PHE A 6 -6.69 4.49 -14.91
N ASP A 7 -7.89 4.80 -14.42
CA ASP A 7 -9.15 4.30 -14.98
C ASP A 7 -9.48 5.03 -16.31
N LYS A 8 -10.58 4.64 -16.96
CA LYS A 8 -11.06 5.17 -18.26
C LYS A 8 -11.11 6.70 -18.34
N HIS A 9 -11.24 7.38 -17.20
CA HIS A 9 -11.34 8.84 -17.10
C HIS A 9 -10.00 9.57 -16.95
N GLN A 10 -8.86 8.86 -16.89
CA GLN A 10 -7.51 9.44 -16.77
C GLN A 10 -7.40 10.56 -15.72
N HIS A 11 -7.96 10.33 -14.54
CA HIS A 11 -8.03 11.34 -13.46
C HIS A 11 -6.68 11.94 -13.12
N TRP A 12 -5.61 11.15 -13.17
CA TRP A 12 -4.24 11.63 -12.91
C TRP A 12 -3.74 12.64 -13.96
N GLU A 13 -3.97 12.39 -15.24
CA GLU A 13 -3.53 13.29 -16.32
C GLU A 13 -4.34 14.59 -16.30
N ALA A 14 -5.65 14.50 -16.05
CA ALA A 14 -6.50 15.69 -15.86
C ALA A 14 -6.02 16.54 -14.67
N PHE A 15 -5.61 15.90 -13.57
CA PHE A 15 -5.09 16.56 -12.38
C PHE A 15 -3.73 17.23 -12.64
N LYS A 16 -2.80 16.53 -13.32
CA LYS A 16 -1.51 17.09 -13.76
C LYS A 16 -1.72 18.34 -14.63
N ARG A 17 -2.67 18.30 -15.57
CA ARG A 17 -2.95 19.45 -16.45
C ARG A 17 -3.49 20.66 -15.68
N LYS A 18 -4.33 20.45 -14.67
CA LYS A 18 -4.96 21.53 -13.89
C LYS A 18 -4.05 22.12 -12.81
N HIS A 19 -3.18 21.30 -12.21
CA HIS A 19 -2.42 21.68 -11.02
C HIS A 19 -0.90 21.49 -11.14
N GLY A 20 -0.37 21.16 -12.32
CA GLY A 20 1.01 20.73 -12.54
C GLY A 20 2.10 21.55 -11.84
N ALA A 21 2.01 22.89 -11.86
CA ALA A 21 2.99 23.77 -11.20
C ALA A 21 2.99 23.72 -9.67
N LYS A 22 1.92 23.20 -9.04
CA LYS A 22 1.75 23.12 -7.58
C LYS A 22 1.99 21.71 -7.03
N ILE A 23 2.21 20.71 -7.88
CA ILE A 23 2.37 19.33 -7.44
C ILE A 23 3.79 19.12 -6.93
N ARG A 24 3.91 18.63 -5.70
CA ARG A 24 5.20 18.28 -5.12
C ARG A 24 5.81 17.08 -5.89
N PRO A 25 7.13 17.06 -6.17
CA PRO A 25 7.78 15.96 -6.88
C PRO A 25 7.54 14.59 -6.26
N ILE A 26 7.45 14.52 -4.92
CA ILE A 26 7.18 13.28 -4.19
C ILE A 26 5.83 12.66 -4.54
N VAL A 27 4.80 13.48 -4.82
CA VAL A 27 3.47 13.00 -5.19
C VAL A 27 3.53 12.32 -6.55
N ILE A 28 4.24 12.92 -7.52
CA ILE A 28 4.41 12.34 -8.86
C ILE A 28 5.13 11.00 -8.75
N LYS A 29 6.23 10.96 -7.98
CA LYS A 29 7.01 9.73 -7.74
C LYS A 29 6.17 8.60 -7.16
N GLU A 30 5.31 8.88 -6.17
CA GLU A 30 4.48 7.83 -5.56
C GLU A 30 3.33 7.36 -6.47
N VAL A 31 2.72 8.26 -7.24
CA VAL A 31 1.67 7.85 -8.20
C VAL A 31 2.26 7.02 -9.34
N GLU A 32 3.47 7.35 -9.81
CA GLU A 32 4.18 6.56 -10.82
C GLU A 32 4.60 5.18 -10.29
N LYS A 33 5.11 5.09 -9.06
CA LYS A 33 5.36 3.78 -8.42
C LYS A 33 4.10 2.94 -8.29
N PHE A 34 2.96 3.57 -8.00
CA PHE A 34 1.68 2.88 -7.92
C PHE A 34 1.24 2.33 -9.29
N ARG A 35 1.50 3.07 -10.38
CA ARG A 35 1.17 2.64 -11.75
C ARG A 35 1.74 1.28 -12.10
N ASP A 36 3.01 1.08 -11.75
CA ASP A 36 3.78 -0.09 -12.17
C ASP A 36 3.90 -1.15 -11.03
N CYS A 37 3.03 -1.02 -10.02
CA CYS A 37 3.02 -1.87 -8.84
C CYS A 37 2.56 -3.29 -9.15
N GLY A 38 3.40 -4.29 -8.87
CA GLY A 38 3.10 -5.69 -9.16
C GLY A 38 3.31 -6.11 -10.61
N ASP A 39 3.97 -5.28 -11.43
CA ASP A 39 4.41 -5.69 -12.76
C ASP A 39 5.63 -6.61 -12.65
N ILE A 40 5.52 -7.80 -13.24
CA ILE A 40 6.59 -8.81 -13.28
C ILE A 40 7.80 -8.28 -14.06
N LYS A 41 7.60 -7.37 -15.02
CA LYS A 41 8.68 -6.75 -15.82
C LYS A 41 9.64 -5.92 -14.97
N ASN A 42 9.16 -5.34 -13.87
CA ASN A 42 9.98 -4.57 -12.93
C ASN A 42 10.77 -5.44 -11.95
N GLY A 43 10.69 -6.76 -12.12
CA GLY A 43 11.37 -7.74 -11.29
C GLY A 43 10.39 -8.54 -10.44
N PHE A 44 10.79 -9.77 -10.14
CA PHE A 44 10.05 -10.71 -9.32
C PHE A 44 11.01 -11.59 -8.53
N LYS A 45 10.51 -12.14 -7.43
CA LYS A 45 11.17 -13.24 -6.71
C LYS A 45 10.66 -14.55 -7.27
N LEU A 46 11.56 -15.48 -7.55
CA LEU A 46 11.23 -16.84 -7.93
C LEU A 46 11.35 -17.72 -6.69
N PHE A 47 10.25 -18.36 -6.31
CA PHE A 47 10.24 -19.38 -5.28
C PHE A 47 10.11 -20.73 -5.95
N VAL A 48 11.07 -21.62 -5.67
CA VAL A 48 11.08 -22.99 -6.18
C VAL A 48 11.03 -23.91 -4.97
N CYS A 49 10.06 -24.83 -4.95
CA CYS A 49 10.00 -25.86 -3.94
C CYS A 49 10.97 -26.99 -4.30
N GLU A 50 11.91 -27.33 -3.42
CA GLU A 50 12.91 -28.39 -3.68
C GLU A 50 12.30 -29.81 -3.68
N GLY A 51 11.14 -30.00 -3.05
CA GLY A 51 10.45 -31.30 -3.01
C GLY A 51 9.62 -31.58 -4.25
N CYS A 52 8.69 -30.68 -4.59
CA CYS A 52 7.74 -30.87 -5.70
C CYS A 52 8.10 -30.09 -6.98
N HIS A 53 9.19 -29.31 -6.96
CA HIS A 53 9.63 -28.45 -8.07
C HIS A 53 8.58 -27.43 -8.54
N ASP A 54 7.58 -27.13 -7.71
CA ASP A 54 6.60 -26.10 -8.01
C ASP A 54 7.25 -24.71 -7.97
N VAL A 55 6.86 -23.86 -8.92
CA VAL A 55 7.52 -22.58 -9.18
C VAL A 55 6.52 -21.45 -9.06
N ARG A 56 6.75 -20.56 -8.09
CA ARG A 56 5.92 -19.37 -7.87
C ARG A 56 6.71 -18.10 -8.15
N LYS A 57 6.23 -17.32 -9.13
CA LYS A 57 6.76 -15.98 -9.43
C LYS A 57 5.98 -14.95 -8.64
N VAL A 58 6.66 -14.22 -7.76
CA VAL A 58 6.04 -13.17 -6.94
C VAL A 58 6.59 -11.81 -7.38
N PRO A 59 5.78 -10.95 -8.03
CA PRO A 59 6.25 -9.65 -8.49
C PRO A 59 6.57 -8.70 -7.32
N TYR A 60 7.51 -7.79 -7.54
CA TYR A 60 7.80 -6.76 -6.55
C TYR A 60 6.61 -5.79 -6.39
N ARG A 61 6.40 -5.40 -5.13
CA ARG A 61 5.33 -4.49 -4.73
C ARG A 61 5.91 -3.10 -4.45
N CYS A 62 5.13 -2.07 -4.75
CA CYS A 62 5.52 -0.67 -4.59
C CYS A 62 5.66 -0.21 -3.13
N LYS A 63 5.12 -0.95 -2.15
CA LYS A 63 5.11 -0.62 -0.71
C LYS A 63 4.61 0.80 -0.36
N GLY A 64 3.85 1.41 -1.27
CA GLY A 64 3.28 2.73 -1.07
C GLY A 64 2.01 2.66 -0.20
N ARG A 65 1.84 3.64 0.69
CA ARG A 65 0.67 3.76 1.58
C ARG A 65 -0.66 3.93 0.83
N PHE A 66 -0.62 4.47 -0.39
CA PHE A 66 -1.81 4.64 -1.25
C PHE A 66 -2.23 3.37 -1.99
N CYS A 67 -1.33 2.41 -2.15
CA CYS A 67 -1.66 1.20 -2.90
C CYS A 67 -2.52 0.29 -2.04
N THR A 68 -3.80 0.16 -2.36
CA THR A 68 -4.76 -0.68 -1.61
C THR A 68 -4.30 -2.12 -1.39
N THR A 69 -3.49 -2.68 -2.30
CA THR A 69 -2.94 -4.03 -2.15
C THR A 69 -1.71 -4.07 -1.23
N CYS A 70 -0.88 -3.04 -1.25
CA CYS A 70 0.35 -3.02 -0.44
C CYS A 70 0.09 -2.49 0.97
N SER A 71 -0.76 -1.47 1.09
CA SER A 71 -1.06 -0.82 2.36
C SER A 71 -1.75 -1.77 3.33
N VAL A 72 -2.67 -2.60 2.83
CA VAL A 72 -3.37 -3.60 3.65
C VAL A 72 -2.39 -4.63 4.18
N GLY A 73 -1.52 -5.20 3.32
CA GLY A 73 -0.54 -6.19 3.77
C GLY A 73 0.47 -5.63 4.79
N GLU A 74 0.91 -4.38 4.62
CA GLU A 74 1.74 -3.72 5.63
C GLU A 74 0.98 -3.48 6.94
N SER A 75 -0.28 -3.03 6.88
CA SER A 75 -1.11 -2.85 8.07
C SER A 75 -1.33 -4.16 8.82
N GLU A 76 -1.60 -5.25 8.11
CA GLU A 76 -1.75 -6.58 8.71
C GLU A 76 -0.46 -7.06 9.38
N GLU A 77 0.70 -6.92 8.73
CA GLU A 77 1.98 -7.30 9.35
C GLU A 77 2.30 -6.45 10.57
N TRP A 78 2.03 -5.14 10.50
CA TRP A 78 2.16 -4.25 11.66
C TRP A 78 1.25 -4.66 12.82
N SER A 79 0.01 -5.06 12.55
CA SER A 79 -0.89 -5.58 13.58
C SER A 79 -0.37 -6.89 14.18
N ARG A 80 0.25 -7.76 13.37
CA ARG A 80 0.87 -9.00 13.84
C ARG A 80 2.03 -8.73 14.79
N LEU A 81 2.95 -7.85 14.41
CA LEU A 81 4.08 -7.46 15.25
C LEU A 81 3.63 -6.79 16.55
N LEU A 82 2.66 -5.88 16.48
CA LEU A 82 2.12 -5.23 17.66
C LEU A 82 1.49 -6.24 18.64
N THR A 83 0.86 -7.28 18.12
CA THR A 83 0.28 -8.35 18.95
C THR A 83 1.35 -9.09 19.75
N GLU A 84 2.55 -9.26 19.19
CA GLU A 84 3.69 -9.91 19.86
C GLU A 84 4.28 -9.01 20.96
N ASP A 85 4.32 -7.69 20.75
CA ASP A 85 4.89 -6.72 21.69
C ASP A 85 3.94 -6.38 22.86
N VAL A 86 2.64 -6.54 22.68
CA VAL A 86 1.63 -6.18 23.69
C VAL A 86 1.54 -7.27 24.77
N LEU A 87 1.40 -6.83 26.03
CA LEU A 87 1.17 -7.72 27.17
C LEU A 87 -0.06 -8.60 26.93
N GLN A 88 0.09 -9.92 27.04
CA GLN A 88 -0.99 -10.88 26.82
C GLN A 88 -1.96 -10.91 28.01
N VAL A 89 -2.72 -9.84 28.18
CA VAL A 89 -3.69 -9.63 29.25
C VAL A 89 -5.00 -9.11 28.69
N ASN A 90 -6.08 -9.18 29.47
CA ASN A 90 -7.35 -8.58 29.07
C ASN A 90 -7.22 -7.05 29.01
N HIS A 91 -7.27 -6.49 27.80
CA HIS A 91 -7.27 -5.05 27.57
C HIS A 91 -8.68 -4.47 27.68
N ARG A 92 -8.82 -3.31 28.33
CA ARG A 92 -10.04 -2.50 28.31
C ARG A 92 -9.84 -1.34 27.35
N HIS A 93 -10.65 -1.29 26.30
CA HIS A 93 -10.66 -0.16 25.38
C HIS A 93 -11.45 0.99 26.02
N VAL A 94 -10.78 2.12 26.28
CA VAL A 94 -11.40 3.35 26.80
C VAL A 94 -11.19 4.44 25.75
N ILE A 95 -12.28 5.07 25.33
CA ILE A 95 -12.25 6.18 24.37
C ILE A 95 -12.46 7.47 25.17
N PHE A 96 -11.49 8.38 25.11
CA PHE A 96 -11.65 9.71 25.66
C PHE A 96 -12.36 10.59 24.63
N THR A 97 -13.54 11.07 24.97
CA THR A 97 -14.25 12.10 24.20
C THR A 97 -13.87 13.46 24.74
N ILE A 98 -13.61 14.41 23.83
CA ILE A 98 -13.41 15.81 24.19
C ILE A 98 -14.79 16.45 24.36
N ASP A 99 -14.95 17.24 25.42
CA ASP A 99 -16.18 17.99 25.66
C ASP A 99 -16.35 19.07 24.56
N GLU A 100 -17.54 19.13 23.97
CA GLU A 100 -17.86 20.09 22.89
C GLU A 100 -18.04 21.52 23.41
N GLY A 101 -18.03 21.72 24.73
CA GLY A 101 -18.33 23.00 25.40
C GLY A 101 -17.13 23.85 25.88
N LEU A 102 -15.90 23.54 25.48
CA LEU A 102 -14.67 24.27 25.88
C LEU A 102 -14.09 25.15 24.76
#